data_AF-H2MPV8-F1
#
_entry.id   AF-H2MPV8-F1
#
_cell.length_a   1.000
_cell.length_b   1.000
_cell.length_c   1.000
_cell.angle_alpha   90.00
_cell.angle_beta   90.00
_cell.angle_gamma   90.00
#
_symmetry.space_group_name_H-M   'P 1'
#
loop_
_entity.id
_entity.type
_entity.pdbx_description
1 polymer ?
#
loop_
_entity_poly.entity_id
_entity_poly.type
_entity_poly.pdbx_seq_one_letter_code
_entity_poly.pdbx_strand_id
1 'polypeptide(L)'
;MVCGGFTCSKNALCSLNVVYMMVGLLLIAVAAWGKGFGLVSSIHIIGGVIAVGVFLLLIAIVGLIGAIHHHQVMLFFYMVILFIVFLFQFGVSCSCLAMNRGQQEGLLKSAWGILENNTKTDLESQLNCCGLLNVTDSTFDTDLRNCPAPCKLKRSCPTCGEKMLNHATEVLKILGGVGLFFSFSEILGVWLAVRYRNQKDPRANPSAFL
;
A
#
# COMPACT_ATOMS: atom_id res chain seq x y z
N MET A 1 -36.73 -0.90 3.03
CA MET A 1 -36.36 -1.96 2.07
C MET A 1 -34.95 -2.45 2.39
N VAL A 2 -34.78 -3.27 3.43
CA VAL A 2 -33.46 -3.80 3.82
C VAL A 2 -33.35 -5.21 3.28
N CYS A 3 -32.92 -5.30 2.02
CA CYS A 3 -32.58 -6.56 1.36
C CYS A 3 -31.27 -7.08 1.98
N GLY A 4 -31.34 -7.64 3.19
CA GLY A 4 -30.16 -8.00 3.98
C GLY A 4 -30.35 -9.28 4.78
N GLY A 5 -30.84 -10.32 4.11
CA GLY A 5 -30.90 -11.67 4.66
C GLY A 5 -29.51 -12.30 4.80
N PHE A 6 -29.46 -13.47 5.45
CA PHE A 6 -28.25 -14.28 5.65
C PHE A 6 -27.47 -14.51 4.35
N THR A 7 -28.16 -14.88 3.28
CA THR A 7 -27.56 -15.12 1.95
C THR A 7 -26.97 -13.86 1.32
N CYS A 8 -27.62 -12.71 1.48
CA CYS A 8 -27.11 -11.45 0.94
C CYS A 8 -25.81 -11.02 1.66
N SER A 9 -25.80 -11.11 2.98
CA SER A 9 -24.62 -10.77 3.79
C SER A 9 -23.46 -11.75 3.52
N LYS A 10 -23.77 -13.04 3.38
CA LYS A 10 -22.81 -14.08 2.96
C LYS A 10 -22.19 -13.76 1.60
N ASN A 11 -23.03 -13.54 0.58
CA ASN A 11 -22.55 -13.30 -0.79
C ASN A 11 -21.77 -11.99 -0.90
N ALA A 12 -22.18 -10.94 -0.20
CA ALA A 12 -21.45 -9.67 -0.14
C ALA A 12 -20.06 -9.86 0.50
N LEU A 13 -19.99 -10.57 1.62
CA LEU A 13 -18.72 -10.83 2.31
C LEU A 13 -17.79 -11.73 1.48
N CYS A 14 -18.33 -12.77 0.81
CA CYS A 14 -17.57 -13.59 -0.12
C CYS A 14 -17.05 -12.75 -1.31
N SER A 15 -17.90 -11.92 -1.92
CA SER A 15 -17.51 -11.05 -3.04
C SER A 15 -16.38 -10.09 -2.66
N LEU A 16 -16.49 -9.45 -1.49
CA LEU A 16 -15.48 -8.54 -0.96
C LEU A 16 -14.12 -9.26 -0.78
N ASN A 17 -14.11 -10.47 -0.21
CA ASN A 17 -12.88 -11.25 -0.07
C ASN A 17 -12.30 -11.74 -1.40
N VAL A 18 -13.14 -12.07 -2.39
CA VAL A 18 -12.68 -12.40 -3.75
C VAL A 18 -12.00 -11.20 -4.40
N VAL A 19 -12.55 -9.99 -4.24
CA VAL A 19 -11.91 -8.76 -4.73
C VAL A 19 -10.55 -8.55 -4.05
N TYR A 20 -10.46 -8.72 -2.74
CA TYR A 20 -9.17 -8.60 -2.02
C TYR A 20 -8.15 -9.65 -2.45
N MET A 21 -8.58 -10.88 -2.74
CA MET A 21 -7.70 -11.91 -3.29
C MET A 21 -7.16 -11.52 -4.67
N MET A 22 -8.00 -10.96 -5.55
CA MET A 22 -7.57 -10.46 -6.86
C MET A 22 -6.56 -9.32 -6.73
N VAL A 23 -6.80 -8.38 -5.82
CA VAL A 23 -5.87 -7.27 -5.53
C VAL A 23 -4.54 -7.80 -5.01
N GLY A 24 -4.54 -8.75 -4.07
CA GLY A 24 -3.32 -9.37 -3.54
C GLY A 24 -2.49 -10.07 -4.63
N LEU A 25 -3.14 -10.86 -5.48
CA LEU A 25 -2.48 -11.52 -6.62
C LEU A 25 -1.90 -10.50 -7.62
N LEU A 26 -2.63 -9.42 -7.91
CA LEU A 26 -2.17 -8.36 -8.79
C LEU A 26 -0.94 -7.65 -8.22
N LEU A 27 -0.91 -7.33 -6.93
CA LEU A 27 0.25 -6.73 -6.27
C LEU A 27 1.50 -7.62 -6.37
N ILE A 28 1.34 -8.93 -6.11
CA ILE A 28 2.44 -9.89 -6.22
C ILE A 28 2.92 -9.97 -7.68
N ALA A 29 2.01 -10.09 -8.64
CA ALA A 29 2.34 -10.21 -10.06
C ALA A 29 3.07 -8.98 -10.59
N VAL A 30 2.59 -7.76 -10.29
CA VAL A 30 3.23 -6.51 -10.72
C VAL A 30 4.60 -6.34 -10.07
N ALA A 31 4.75 -6.65 -8.78
CA ALA A 31 6.04 -6.56 -8.10
C ALA A 31 7.06 -7.57 -8.64
N ALA A 32 6.63 -8.82 -8.88
CA ALA A 32 7.47 -9.85 -9.49
C ALA A 32 7.88 -9.50 -10.92
N TRP A 33 6.93 -8.98 -11.72
CA TRP A 33 7.20 -8.49 -13.07
C TRP A 33 8.20 -7.33 -13.06
N GLY A 34 8.01 -6.32 -12.19
CA GLY A 34 8.91 -5.18 -12.08
C GLY A 34 10.35 -5.57 -11.72
N LYS A 35 10.53 -6.59 -10.88
CA LYS A 35 11.84 -7.19 -10.58
C LYS A 35 12.46 -7.86 -11.80
N GLY A 36 11.66 -8.59 -12.59
CA GLY A 36 12.13 -9.32 -13.77
C GLY A 36 12.70 -8.42 -14.88
N PHE A 37 12.22 -7.18 -14.99
CA PHE A 37 12.70 -6.19 -15.96
C PHE A 37 13.84 -5.31 -15.44
N GLY A 38 14.26 -5.46 -14.18
CA GLY A 38 15.32 -4.62 -13.59
C GLY A 38 14.94 -3.13 -13.45
N LEU A 39 13.64 -2.80 -13.50
CA LEU A 39 13.16 -1.41 -13.41
C LEU A 39 13.28 -0.83 -12.00
N VAL A 40 13.33 -1.68 -10.97
CA VAL A 40 13.44 -1.27 -9.56
C VAL A 40 14.70 -1.90 -8.97
N SER A 41 15.69 -1.07 -8.64
CA SER A 41 17.01 -1.50 -8.15
C SER A 41 17.00 -1.97 -6.69
N SER A 42 16.05 -1.48 -5.87
CA SER A 42 15.99 -1.82 -4.44
C SER A 42 15.14 -3.05 -4.13
N ILE A 43 15.81 -4.12 -3.67
CA ILE A 43 15.20 -5.37 -3.20
C ILE A 43 14.21 -5.12 -2.05
N HIS A 44 14.49 -4.12 -1.19
CA HIS A 44 13.68 -3.81 -0.02
C HIS A 44 12.28 -3.29 -0.38
N ILE A 45 12.20 -2.40 -1.38
CA ILE A 45 10.92 -1.81 -1.80
C ILE A 45 10.03 -2.90 -2.42
N ILE A 46 10.60 -3.74 -3.30
CA ILE A 46 9.89 -4.85 -3.93
C ILE A 46 9.44 -5.87 -2.89
N GLY A 47 10.32 -6.21 -1.95
CA GLY A 47 10.01 -7.12 -0.85
C GLY A 47 8.82 -6.65 -0.01
N GLY A 48 8.73 -5.35 0.25
CA GLY A 48 7.59 -4.74 0.94
C GLY A 48 6.27 -4.93 0.20
N VAL A 49 6.22 -4.63 -1.10
CA VAL A 49 4.99 -4.79 -1.92
C VAL A 49 4.55 -6.25 -1.99
N ILE A 50 5.50 -7.19 -2.15
CA ILE A 50 5.20 -8.63 -2.17
C ILE A 50 4.66 -9.08 -0.81
N ALA A 51 5.28 -8.65 0.30
CA ALA A 51 4.85 -9.01 1.64
C ALA A 51 3.41 -8.53 1.93
N VAL A 52 3.09 -7.30 1.54
CA VAL A 52 1.72 -6.76 1.64
C VAL A 52 0.75 -7.57 0.79
N GLY A 53 1.11 -7.91 -0.44
CA GLY A 53 0.27 -8.74 -1.32
C GLY A 53 -0.02 -10.13 -0.75
N VAL A 54 0.99 -10.80 -0.18
CA VAL A 54 0.83 -12.10 0.48
C VAL A 54 -0.03 -11.98 1.73
N PHE A 55 0.19 -10.96 2.56
CA PHE A 55 -0.59 -10.72 3.77
C PHE A 55 -2.08 -10.50 3.46
N LEU A 56 -2.40 -9.69 2.44
CA LEU A 56 -3.77 -9.45 1.98
C LEU A 56 -4.42 -10.75 1.48
N LEU A 57 -3.67 -11.59 0.75
CA LEU A 57 -4.16 -12.87 0.24
C LEU A 57 -4.51 -13.83 1.39
N LEU A 58 -3.68 -13.89 2.44
CA LEU A 58 -3.97 -14.71 3.62
C LEU A 58 -5.24 -14.25 4.36
N ILE A 59 -5.40 -12.94 4.56
CA ILE A 59 -6.61 -12.37 5.19
C ILE A 59 -7.85 -12.66 4.35
N ALA A 60 -7.76 -12.49 3.03
CA ALA A 60 -8.85 -12.76 2.11
C ALA A 60 -9.29 -14.24 2.14
N ILE A 61 -8.34 -15.18 2.22
CA ILE A 61 -8.64 -16.61 2.37
C ILE A 61 -9.35 -16.89 3.69
N VAL A 62 -8.83 -16.36 4.82
CA VAL A 62 -9.46 -16.54 6.14
C VAL A 62 -10.88 -15.96 6.15
N GLY A 63 -11.07 -14.78 5.57
CA GLY A 63 -12.37 -14.13 5.43
C GLY A 63 -13.35 -14.94 4.57
N LEU A 64 -12.87 -15.48 3.44
CA LEU A 64 -13.67 -16.31 2.54
C LEU A 64 -14.09 -17.63 3.19
N ILE A 65 -13.15 -18.36 3.82
CA ILE A 65 -13.45 -19.61 4.53
C ILE A 65 -14.43 -19.34 5.68
N GLY A 66 -14.20 -18.26 6.45
CA GLY A 66 -15.12 -17.81 7.48
C GLY A 66 -16.53 -17.60 6.92
N ALA A 67 -16.65 -16.85 5.82
CA ALA A 67 -17.94 -16.57 5.17
C ALA A 67 -18.64 -17.82 4.62
N ILE A 68 -17.89 -18.77 4.04
CA ILE A 68 -18.47 -20.00 3.46
C ILE A 68 -18.99 -20.94 4.55
N HIS A 69 -18.18 -21.17 5.59
CA HIS A 69 -18.46 -22.15 6.65
C HIS A 69 -19.19 -21.56 7.86
N HIS A 70 -19.49 -20.26 7.87
CA HIS A 70 -20.06 -19.53 9.02
C HIS A 70 -19.27 -19.75 10.32
N HIS A 71 -17.95 -19.92 10.23
CA HIS A 71 -17.13 -20.26 11.39
C HIS A 71 -16.91 -19.03 12.29
N GLN A 72 -17.74 -18.92 13.34
CA GLN A 72 -17.84 -17.78 14.25
C GLN A 72 -16.48 -17.23 14.74
N VAL A 73 -15.55 -18.12 15.12
CA VAL A 73 -14.22 -17.72 15.62
C VAL A 73 -13.34 -17.13 14.51
N MET A 74 -13.40 -17.66 13.28
CA MET A 74 -12.60 -17.15 12.17
C MET A 74 -13.10 -15.77 11.73
N LEU A 75 -14.42 -15.57 11.71
CA LEU A 75 -15.01 -14.25 11.47
C LEU A 75 -14.58 -13.24 12.54
N PHE A 76 -14.46 -13.66 13.80
CA PHE A 76 -13.99 -12.79 14.86
C PHE A 76 -12.56 -12.29 14.62
N PHE A 77 -11.62 -13.19 14.35
CA PHE A 77 -10.25 -12.80 14.03
C PHE A 77 -10.17 -11.94 12.77
N TYR A 78 -10.92 -12.31 11.73
CA TYR A 78 -11.01 -11.52 10.50
C TYR A 78 -11.47 -10.08 10.75
N MET A 79 -12.53 -9.89 11.55
CA MET A 79 -13.01 -8.54 11.92
C MET A 79 -11.98 -7.73 12.69
N VAL A 80 -11.29 -8.35 13.66
CA VAL A 80 -10.25 -7.69 14.45
C VAL A 80 -9.08 -7.27 13.55
N ILE A 81 -8.62 -8.16 12.68
CA ILE A 81 -7.52 -7.88 11.76
C ILE A 81 -7.90 -6.76 10.80
N LEU A 82 -9.08 -6.84 10.15
CA LEU A 82 -9.55 -5.77 9.26
C LEU A 82 -9.67 -4.43 9.97
N PHE A 83 -10.13 -4.41 11.22
CA PHE A 83 -10.24 -3.18 11.98
C PHE A 83 -8.86 -2.58 12.28
N ILE A 84 -7.86 -3.39 12.61
CA ILE A 84 -6.48 -2.93 12.81
C ILE A 84 -5.90 -2.38 11.51
N VAL A 85 -6.07 -3.10 10.39
CA VAL A 85 -5.62 -2.64 9.06
C VAL A 85 -6.27 -1.31 8.70
N PHE A 86 -7.58 -1.18 8.93
CA PHE A 86 -8.31 0.07 8.74
C PHE A 86 -7.70 1.24 9.51
N LEU A 87 -7.33 1.06 10.79
CA LEU A 87 -6.74 2.14 11.60
C LEU A 87 -5.40 2.62 11.02
N PHE A 88 -4.53 1.68 10.63
CA PHE A 88 -3.24 2.01 10.01
C PHE A 88 -3.43 2.66 8.64
N GLN A 89 -4.29 2.09 7.81
CA GLN A 89 -4.50 2.56 6.46
C GLN A 89 -5.16 3.93 6.43
N PHE A 90 -6.19 4.15 7.24
CA PHE A 90 -6.82 5.45 7.39
C PHE A 90 -5.82 6.50 7.88
N GLY A 91 -5.01 6.16 8.90
CA GLY A 91 -3.97 7.05 9.43
C GLY A 91 -2.90 7.43 8.40
N VAL A 92 -2.35 6.44 7.70
CA VAL A 92 -1.33 6.67 6.64
C VAL A 92 -1.94 7.45 5.48
N SER A 93 -3.16 7.14 5.06
CA SER A 93 -3.84 7.81 3.94
C SER A 93 -4.11 9.28 4.22
N CYS A 94 -4.63 9.59 5.42
CA CYS A 94 -4.81 10.96 5.88
C CYS A 94 -3.47 11.69 5.96
N SER A 95 -2.41 11.03 6.43
CA SER A 95 -1.06 11.59 6.50
C SER A 95 -0.51 11.92 5.10
N CYS A 96 -0.70 11.04 4.11
CA CYS A 96 -0.30 11.28 2.72
C CYS A 96 -1.06 12.45 2.08
N LEU A 97 -2.36 12.61 2.36
CA LEU A 97 -3.17 13.72 1.85
C LEU A 97 -2.83 15.07 2.51
N ALA A 98 -2.50 15.06 3.80
CA ALA A 98 -2.18 16.26 4.57
C ALA A 98 -0.70 16.68 4.47
N MET A 99 0.17 15.84 3.91
CA MET A 99 1.61 16.08 3.85
C MET A 99 1.97 17.36 3.08
N ASN A 100 2.66 18.29 3.73
CA ASN A 100 3.14 19.52 3.09
C ASN A 100 4.52 19.32 2.43
N ARG A 101 4.95 20.31 1.63
CA ARG A 101 6.23 20.24 0.89
C ARG A 101 7.46 20.18 1.81
N GLY A 102 7.47 20.93 2.91
CA GLY A 102 8.59 20.90 3.87
C GLY A 102 8.76 19.54 4.57
N GLN A 103 7.66 18.85 4.88
CA GLN A 103 7.70 17.50 5.44
C GLN A 103 8.17 16.48 4.38
N GLN A 104 7.76 16.64 3.11
CA GLN A 104 8.27 15.82 2.01
C GLN A 104 9.78 16.01 1.83
N GLU A 105 10.27 17.26 1.90
CA GLU A 105 11.70 17.57 1.83
C GLU A 105 12.49 16.91 2.96
N GLY A 106 11.97 16.96 4.20
CA GLY A 106 12.59 16.31 5.35
C GLY A 106 12.66 14.78 5.21
N LEU A 107 11.57 14.15 4.76
CA LEU A 107 11.54 12.71 4.49
C LEU A 107 12.50 12.32 3.37
N LEU A 108 12.56 13.11 2.31
CA LEU A 108 13.44 12.88 1.18
C LEU A 108 14.91 13.03 1.57
N LYS A 109 15.25 14.01 2.42
CA LYS A 109 16.61 14.17 2.97
C LYS A 109 17.04 12.98 3.81
N SER A 110 16.15 12.49 4.67
CA SER A 110 16.41 11.29 5.48
C SER A 110 16.57 10.05 4.60
N ALA A 111 15.66 9.84 3.64
CA ALA A 111 15.72 8.72 2.71
C ALA A 111 17.02 8.73 1.89
N TRP A 112 17.38 9.87 1.28
CA TRP A 112 18.62 10.00 0.51
C TRP A 112 19.88 9.68 1.32
N GLY A 113 19.90 10.01 2.62
CA GLY A 113 21.00 9.65 3.51
C GLY A 113 21.17 8.14 3.71
N ILE A 114 20.07 7.38 3.62
CA ILE A 114 20.05 5.92 3.83
C ILE A 114 20.28 5.15 2.53
N LEU A 115 20.01 5.76 1.37
CA LEU A 115 20.20 5.11 0.07
C LEU A 115 21.68 4.75 -0.20
N GLU A 116 21.88 3.54 -0.70
CA GLU A 116 23.17 3.07 -1.21
C GLU A 116 23.61 3.87 -2.45
N ASN A 117 24.93 4.03 -2.63
CA ASN A 117 25.50 4.81 -3.74
C ASN A 117 25.05 4.30 -5.12
N ASN A 118 24.95 2.98 -5.32
CA ASN A 118 24.47 2.41 -6.58
C ASN A 118 23.02 2.84 -6.89
N THR A 119 22.15 2.85 -5.87
CA THR A 119 20.75 3.27 -6.05
C THR A 119 20.67 4.77 -6.35
N LYS A 120 21.55 5.59 -5.76
CA LYS A 120 21.65 7.02 -6.08
C LYS A 120 22.08 7.23 -7.52
N THR A 121 23.13 6.54 -7.97
CA THR A 121 23.65 6.60 -9.34
C THR A 121 22.61 6.16 -10.37
N ASP A 122 21.84 5.08 -10.09
CA ASP A 122 20.73 4.62 -10.92
C ASP A 122 19.63 5.70 -11.01
N LEU A 123 19.23 6.29 -9.88
CA LEU A 123 18.22 7.35 -9.84
C LEU A 123 18.66 8.59 -10.62
N GLU A 124 19.90 9.04 -10.43
CA GLU A 124 20.47 10.18 -11.15
C GLU A 124 20.49 9.96 -12.67
N SER A 125 20.87 8.75 -13.11
CA SER A 125 20.86 8.37 -14.52
C SER A 125 19.45 8.29 -15.11
N GLN A 126 18.51 7.63 -14.41
CA GLN A 126 17.14 7.45 -14.91
C GLN A 126 16.34 8.74 -14.92
N LEU A 127 16.48 9.58 -13.88
CA LEU A 127 15.77 10.85 -13.77
C LEU A 127 16.51 12.01 -14.45
N ASN A 128 17.73 11.79 -14.94
CA ASN A 128 18.59 12.79 -15.59
C ASN A 128 18.71 14.07 -14.75
N CYS A 129 19.11 13.88 -13.49
CA CYS A 129 19.27 14.89 -12.45
C CYS A 129 20.53 14.57 -11.64
N CYS A 130 21.06 15.52 -10.86
CA CYS A 130 22.22 15.28 -9.99
C CYS A 130 22.03 15.89 -8.61
N GLY A 131 22.40 15.13 -7.57
CA GLY A 131 22.35 15.58 -6.18
C GLY A 131 20.93 15.81 -5.64
N LEU A 132 20.79 15.81 -4.32
CA LEU A 132 19.49 15.89 -3.68
C LEU A 132 18.87 17.30 -3.74
N LEU A 133 19.43 18.28 -3.04
CA LEU A 133 18.94 19.65 -3.01
C LEU A 133 20.16 20.58 -3.04
N ASN A 134 20.06 21.69 -3.78
CA ASN A 134 21.12 22.70 -3.89
C ASN A 134 21.11 23.59 -2.63
N VAL A 135 21.31 22.97 -1.48
CA VAL A 135 21.64 23.65 -0.23
C VAL A 135 23.15 23.54 -0.08
N THR A 136 23.78 24.49 0.63
CA THR A 136 25.22 24.57 0.95
C THR A 136 25.72 23.38 1.81
N ASP A 137 25.36 22.17 1.43
CA ASP A 137 25.80 20.90 1.98
C ASP A 137 27.01 20.43 1.14
N SER A 138 28.15 20.25 1.80
CA SER A 138 29.40 19.73 1.17
C SER A 138 29.23 18.37 0.48
N THR A 139 28.17 17.65 0.83
CA THR A 139 27.75 16.39 0.18
C THR A 139 27.19 16.63 -1.23
N PHE A 140 26.55 17.78 -1.50
CA PHE A 140 26.03 18.10 -2.83
C PHE A 140 27.14 18.23 -3.87
N ASP A 141 28.25 18.88 -3.55
CA ASP A 141 29.40 18.99 -4.44
C ASP A 141 30.04 17.62 -4.75
N THR A 142 30.01 16.72 -3.78
CA THR A 142 30.55 15.35 -3.94
C THR A 142 29.62 14.50 -4.82
N ASP A 143 28.31 14.55 -4.56
CA ASP A 143 27.29 13.86 -5.37
C ASP A 143 27.30 14.40 -6.82
N LEU A 144 27.41 15.72 -7.01
CA LEU A 144 27.50 16.35 -8.33
C LEU A 144 28.76 15.92 -9.11
N ARG A 145 29.90 15.75 -8.42
CA ARG A 145 31.14 15.27 -9.03
C ARG A 145 31.06 13.80 -9.46
N ASN A 146 30.36 12.96 -8.73
CA ASN A 146 30.22 11.54 -9.02
C ASN A 146 28.99 11.20 -9.88
N CYS A 147 28.10 12.17 -10.13
CA CYS A 147 26.90 11.97 -10.92
C CYS A 147 27.20 11.49 -12.36
N PRO A 148 26.61 10.36 -12.80
CA PRO A 148 26.79 9.79 -14.14
C PRO A 148 25.83 10.40 -15.19
N ALA A 149 24.89 11.25 -14.77
CA ALA A 149 23.76 11.64 -15.59
C ALA A 149 24.17 12.46 -16.84
N PRO A 150 23.53 12.23 -18.00
CA PRO A 150 23.85 12.94 -19.24
C PRO A 150 23.68 14.47 -19.16
N CYS A 151 22.80 14.97 -18.29
CA CYS A 151 22.58 16.40 -18.05
C CYS A 151 23.86 17.14 -17.65
N LYS A 152 24.80 16.47 -16.98
CA LYS A 152 26.06 17.06 -16.51
C LYS A 152 26.93 17.56 -17.67
N LEU A 153 26.94 16.83 -18.78
CA LEU A 153 27.67 17.22 -20.00
C LEU A 153 27.12 18.51 -20.62
N LYS A 154 25.84 18.82 -20.38
CA LYS A 154 25.15 20.01 -20.90
C LYS A 154 25.24 21.24 -19.98
N ARG A 155 25.99 21.17 -18.86
CA ARG A 155 26.20 22.23 -17.85
C ARG A 155 24.94 22.75 -17.13
N SER A 156 23.74 22.30 -17.50
CA SER A 156 22.48 22.61 -16.82
C SER A 156 21.82 21.30 -16.41
N CYS A 157 21.91 20.95 -15.12
CA CYS A 157 21.28 19.78 -14.57
C CYS A 157 20.41 20.16 -13.36
N PRO A 158 19.10 19.80 -13.35
CA PRO A 158 18.24 20.04 -12.19
C PRO A 158 18.62 19.12 -11.03
N THR A 159 18.24 19.51 -9.82
CA THR A 159 18.41 18.66 -8.64
C THR A 159 17.39 17.52 -8.65
N CYS A 160 17.80 16.34 -8.20
CA CYS A 160 16.90 15.19 -8.12
C CYS A 160 15.79 15.42 -7.11
N GLY A 161 16.07 16.13 -6.01
CA GLY A 161 15.10 16.43 -4.97
C GLY A 161 13.93 17.26 -5.49
N GLU A 162 14.17 18.34 -6.23
CA GLU A 162 13.07 19.12 -6.82
C GLU A 162 12.23 18.30 -7.80
N LYS A 163 12.89 17.49 -8.64
CA LYS A 163 12.18 16.63 -9.60
C LYS A 163 11.32 15.59 -8.90
N MET A 164 11.85 14.95 -7.85
CA MET A 164 11.12 13.98 -7.04
C MET A 164 9.98 14.64 -6.26
N LEU A 165 10.20 15.80 -5.63
CA LEU A 165 9.19 16.52 -4.84
C LEU A 165 8.00 16.99 -5.68
N ASN A 166 8.28 17.44 -6.91
CA ASN A 166 7.23 17.87 -7.83
C ASN A 166 6.27 16.72 -8.18
N HIS A 167 6.79 15.50 -8.35
CA HIS A 167 5.96 14.31 -8.57
C HIS A 167 5.40 13.71 -7.28
N ALA A 168 6.13 13.80 -6.17
CA ALA A 168 5.74 13.21 -4.89
C ALA A 168 4.41 13.78 -4.38
N THR A 169 4.15 15.07 -4.54
CA THR A 169 2.89 15.67 -4.08
C THR A 169 1.67 15.08 -4.81
N GLU A 170 1.75 14.88 -6.12
CA GLU A 170 0.66 14.29 -6.90
C GLU A 170 0.47 12.81 -6.53
N VAL A 171 1.57 12.06 -6.47
CA VAL A 171 1.57 10.64 -6.13
C VAL A 171 1.05 10.41 -4.70
N LEU A 172 1.45 11.21 -3.72
CA LEU A 172 0.96 11.11 -2.34
C LEU A 172 -0.55 11.39 -2.22
N LYS A 173 -1.06 12.35 -3.00
CA LYS A 173 -2.50 12.62 -3.05
C LYS A 173 -3.27 11.45 -3.65
N ILE A 174 -2.77 10.87 -4.73
CA ILE A 174 -3.38 9.69 -5.37
C ILE A 174 -3.33 8.49 -4.40
N LEU A 175 -2.17 8.20 -3.81
CA LEU A 175 -1.98 7.10 -2.87
C LEU A 175 -2.86 7.26 -1.62
N GLY A 176 -2.92 8.47 -1.05
CA GLY A 176 -3.80 8.76 0.07
C GLY A 176 -5.28 8.66 -0.29
N GLY A 177 -5.68 9.08 -1.49
CA GLY A 177 -7.05 8.90 -1.99
C GLY A 177 -7.43 7.42 -2.17
N VAL A 178 -6.55 6.63 -2.79
CA VAL A 178 -6.72 5.17 -2.97
C VAL A 178 -6.79 4.47 -1.61
N GLY A 179 -5.89 4.82 -0.69
CA GLY A 179 -5.87 4.27 0.66
C GLY A 179 -7.14 4.61 1.46
N LEU A 180 -7.68 5.83 1.33
CA LEU A 180 -8.98 6.18 1.93
C LEU A 180 -10.13 5.36 1.33
N PHE A 181 -10.18 5.21 0.00
CA PHE A 181 -11.21 4.40 -0.66
C PHE A 181 -11.22 2.97 -0.13
N PHE A 182 -10.05 2.33 -0.05
CA PHE A 182 -9.94 1.00 0.52
C PHE A 182 -10.29 0.97 2.01
N SER A 183 -9.91 1.97 2.81
CA SER A 183 -10.31 2.08 4.23
C SER A 183 -11.83 2.11 4.40
N PHE A 184 -12.55 2.81 3.51
CA PHE A 184 -14.01 2.80 3.50
C PHE A 184 -14.60 1.44 3.10
N SER A 185 -13.95 0.71 2.20
CA SER A 185 -14.35 -0.65 1.87
C SER A 185 -14.16 -1.62 3.05
N GLU A 186 -13.10 -1.42 3.84
CA GLU A 186 -12.77 -2.26 4.99
C GLU A 186 -13.76 -2.06 6.14
N ILE A 187 -14.14 -0.82 6.45
CA ILE A 187 -15.16 -0.56 7.48
C ILE A 187 -16.52 -1.15 7.09
N LEU A 188 -16.86 -1.12 5.79
CA LEU A 188 -18.04 -1.82 5.27
C LEU A 188 -17.89 -3.34 5.42
N GLY A 189 -16.69 -3.89 5.17
CA GLY A 189 -16.37 -5.30 5.39
C GLY A 189 -16.52 -5.73 6.85
N VAL A 190 -16.03 -4.92 7.80
CA VAL A 190 -16.19 -5.13 9.24
C VAL A 190 -17.68 -5.09 9.61
N TRP A 191 -18.42 -4.09 9.14
CA TRP A 191 -19.85 -3.98 9.39
C TRP A 191 -20.64 -5.19 8.85
N LEU A 192 -20.34 -5.64 7.62
CA LEU A 192 -20.93 -6.83 7.01
C LEU A 192 -20.60 -8.09 7.82
N ALA A 193 -19.36 -8.25 8.26
CA ALA A 193 -18.93 -9.39 9.06
C ALA A 193 -19.59 -9.42 10.45
N VAL A 194 -19.72 -8.26 11.12
CA VAL A 194 -20.45 -8.15 12.40
C VAL A 194 -21.91 -8.56 12.22
N ARG A 195 -22.57 -8.01 11.18
CA ARG A 195 -23.96 -8.33 10.87
C ARG A 195 -24.13 -9.82 10.56
N TYR A 196 -23.28 -10.37 9.71
CA TYR A 196 -23.35 -11.77 9.27
C TYR A 196 -23.06 -12.75 10.42
N ARG A 197 -22.12 -12.42 11.30
CA ARG A 197 -21.81 -13.19 12.51
C ARG A 197 -23.01 -13.24 13.48
N ASN A 198 -23.70 -12.12 13.66
CA ASN A 198 -24.86 -12.01 14.55
C ASN A 198 -26.15 -12.62 13.97
N GLN A 199 -26.15 -13.07 12.71
CA GLN A 199 -27.26 -13.81 12.12
C GLN A 199 -27.16 -15.30 12.47
N LYS A 200 -28.28 -15.89 12.89
CA LYS A 200 -28.39 -17.34 13.06
C LYS A 200 -28.37 -18.01 11.69
N ASP A 201 -27.61 -19.08 11.54
CA ASP A 201 -27.64 -19.90 10.34
C ASP A 201 -29.04 -20.54 10.23
N PRO A 202 -29.82 -20.24 9.17
CA PRO A 202 -31.15 -20.83 8.98
C PRO A 202 -31.11 -22.36 8.76
N ARG A 203 -29.93 -22.93 8.51
CA ARG A 203 -29.72 -24.39 8.40
C ARG A 203 -29.32 -25.05 9.71
N ALA A 204 -28.93 -24.28 10.73
CA ALA A 204 -28.62 -24.83 12.04
C ALA A 204 -29.93 -25.27 12.72
N ASN A 205 -30.04 -26.56 13.00
CA ASN A 205 -31.19 -27.16 13.65
C ASN A 205 -31.41 -26.45 15.01
N PRO A 206 -32.58 -25.87 15.31
CA PRO A 206 -32.80 -25.09 16.53
C PRO A 206 -32.61 -25.91 17.82
N SER A 207 -32.57 -27.23 17.71
CA SER A 207 -32.36 -28.20 18.79
C SER A 207 -30.89 -28.55 19.06
N ALA A 208 -29.95 -28.11 18.21
CA ALA A 208 -28.52 -28.36 18.37
C ALA A 208 -27.85 -27.20 19.13
N PHE A 209 -28.29 -26.96 20.36
CA PHE A 209 -27.57 -26.18 21.35
C PHE A 209 -26.98 -27.15 22.38
N LEU A 210 -25.78 -27.67 22.08
CA LEU A 210 -24.80 -28.17 23.05
C LEU A 210 -23.40 -27.89 22.49
#